data_AF-A0A9R1KWC2-F1
#
_entry.id   AF-A0A9R1KWC2-F1
#
_cell.length_a   1.000
_cell.length_b   1.000
_cell.length_c   1.000
_cell.angle_alpha   90.00
_cell.angle_beta   90.00
_cell.angle_gamma   90.00
#
_symmetry.space_group_name_H-M   'P 1'
#
loop_
_entity.id
_entity.type
_entity.pdbx_description
1 polymer ?
#
loop_
_entity_poly.entity_id
_entity_poly.type
_entity_poly.pdbx_seq_one_letter_code
_entity_poly.pdbx_strand_id
1 'polypeptide(L)'
;MPTTTVEDLPADVLACALRRLDGPSLAAASCATAGLRALAADPETWRALCLARWPSLGLETSLERNVLGSPAVSPQRLFADAFPFPSTSTSTDAAAADQCLPGELVSAVDVYQNGAPRPLFSRVVETSTSSSWFLASPFRVDAVECKDPARMASASFSPSELELSWIVVDPRSGRAVNVSSRRAVAVDRHWYTGETLVRYAVVLGGSKFEATVTCSEEAGCLSLREVSLSVEDADGAAVSGEGSLRLLEAAMEGPRSKGGDKEREEAKRRYEEFVRSKRGRKESKARREVLVDLCCSVVSAVAVLSFLASVVLR
;
A
#
# COMPACT_ATOMS: atom_id res chain seq x y z
N MET A 1 -28.31 46.43 -7.73
CA MET A 1 -26.90 46.09 -7.98
C MET A 1 -26.89 44.70 -8.60
N PRO A 2 -26.40 44.51 -9.84
CA PRO A 2 -26.24 43.16 -10.37
C PRO A 2 -25.22 42.42 -9.50
N THR A 3 -25.63 41.29 -8.94
CA THR A 3 -24.72 40.36 -8.24
C THR A 3 -23.87 39.65 -9.28
N THR A 4 -22.58 39.94 -9.28
CA THR A 4 -21.59 39.20 -10.10
C THR A 4 -21.26 37.88 -9.42
N THR A 5 -21.29 36.81 -10.19
CA THR A 5 -20.92 35.45 -9.77
C THR A 5 -19.54 35.07 -10.32
N VAL A 6 -18.94 34.01 -9.79
CA VAL A 6 -17.66 33.48 -10.31
C VAL A 6 -17.79 33.05 -11.78
N GLU A 7 -18.96 32.60 -12.22
CA GLU A 7 -19.20 32.16 -13.61
C GLU A 7 -19.29 33.32 -14.61
N ASP A 8 -19.35 34.58 -14.14
CA ASP A 8 -19.29 35.74 -15.02
C ASP A 8 -17.86 36.00 -15.54
N LEU A 9 -16.85 35.29 -15.01
CA LEU A 9 -15.48 35.33 -15.51
C LEU A 9 -15.34 34.55 -16.83
N PRO A 10 -14.43 34.98 -17.73
CA PRO A 10 -14.08 34.21 -18.91
C PRO A 10 -13.61 32.78 -18.58
N ALA A 11 -14.00 31.82 -19.43
CA ALA A 11 -13.76 30.39 -19.19
C ALA A 11 -12.26 30.03 -19.12
N ASP A 12 -11.40 30.73 -19.86
CA ASP A 12 -9.95 30.58 -19.83
C ASP A 12 -9.33 31.06 -18.51
N VAL A 13 -9.85 32.14 -17.92
CA VAL A 13 -9.46 32.63 -16.60
C VAL A 13 -9.86 31.63 -15.52
N LEU A 14 -11.09 31.12 -15.59
CA LEU A 14 -11.56 30.06 -14.69
C LEU A 14 -10.73 28.78 -14.82
N ALA A 15 -10.43 28.34 -16.04
CA ALA A 15 -9.57 27.19 -16.28
C ALA A 15 -8.16 27.37 -15.70
N CYS A 16 -7.56 28.55 -15.87
CA CYS A 16 -6.28 28.90 -15.25
C CYS A 16 -6.33 28.85 -13.73
N ALA A 17 -7.42 29.33 -13.11
CA ALA A 17 -7.60 29.26 -11.67
C ALA A 17 -7.76 27.81 -11.18
N LEU A 18 -8.59 27.01 -11.86
CA LEU A 18 -8.84 25.61 -11.52
C LEU A 18 -7.58 24.74 -11.61
N ARG A 19 -6.69 24.98 -12.59
CA ARG A 19 -5.40 24.28 -12.73
C ARG A 19 -4.42 24.48 -11.57
N ARG A 20 -4.68 25.47 -10.70
CA ARG A 20 -3.86 25.74 -9.51
C ARG A 20 -4.39 25.07 -8.24
N LEU A 21 -5.57 24.48 -8.30
CA LEU A 21 -6.16 23.74 -7.18
C LEU A 21 -5.49 22.38 -7.05
N ASP A 22 -5.42 21.86 -5.82
CA ASP A 22 -5.10 20.45 -5.60
C ASP A 22 -6.28 19.56 -6.02
N GLY A 23 -6.02 18.27 -6.25
CA GLY A 23 -7.04 17.35 -6.75
C GLY A 23 -8.34 17.33 -5.94
N PRO A 24 -8.31 17.29 -4.59
CA PRO A 24 -9.52 17.40 -3.77
C PRO A 24 -10.28 18.70 -3.97
N SER A 25 -9.61 19.86 -4.00
CA SER A 25 -10.29 21.14 -4.21
C SER A 25 -10.83 21.27 -5.63
N LEU A 26 -10.14 20.71 -6.63
CA LEU A 26 -10.63 20.65 -8.01
C LEU A 26 -11.89 19.78 -8.11
N ALA A 27 -11.90 18.62 -7.45
CA ALA A 27 -13.08 17.76 -7.36
C ALA A 27 -14.24 18.48 -6.68
N ALA A 28 -14.00 19.16 -5.56
CA ALA A 28 -15.02 19.94 -4.86
C ALA A 28 -15.58 21.09 -5.71
N ALA A 29 -14.71 21.83 -6.42
CA ALA A 29 -15.12 22.90 -7.34
C ALA A 29 -16.00 22.36 -8.48
N SER A 30 -15.68 21.17 -9.01
CA SER A 30 -16.48 20.51 -10.06
C SER A 30 -17.91 20.15 -9.64
N CYS A 31 -18.17 20.08 -8.32
CA CYS A 31 -19.50 19.81 -7.80
C CYS A 31 -20.38 21.07 -7.70
N ALA A 32 -19.79 22.27 -7.74
CA ALA A 32 -20.52 23.52 -7.49
C ALA A 32 -21.47 23.89 -8.64
N THR A 33 -21.02 23.76 -9.89
CA THR A 33 -21.80 24.14 -11.08
C THR A 33 -21.47 23.26 -12.29
N ALA A 34 -22.29 23.31 -13.34
CA ALA A 34 -22.02 22.59 -14.58
C ALA A 34 -20.83 23.17 -15.36
N GLY A 35 -20.63 24.50 -15.32
CA GLY A 35 -19.49 25.16 -15.97
C GLY A 35 -18.16 24.75 -15.35
N LEU A 36 -18.05 24.83 -14.01
CA LEU A 36 -16.86 24.38 -13.30
C LEU A 36 -16.61 22.88 -13.47
N ARG A 37 -17.67 22.05 -13.55
CA ARG A 37 -17.54 20.63 -13.85
C ARG A 37 -16.92 20.38 -15.22
N ALA A 38 -17.38 21.09 -16.24
CA ALA A 38 -16.87 20.95 -17.60
C ALA A 38 -15.39 21.35 -17.68
N LEU A 39 -15.01 22.46 -17.04
CA LEU A 39 -13.62 22.91 -17.00
C LEU A 39 -12.73 21.96 -16.18
N ALA A 40 -13.23 21.45 -15.05
CA ALA A 40 -12.51 20.49 -14.21
C ALA A 40 -12.39 19.10 -14.84
N ALA A 41 -13.09 18.80 -15.93
CA ALA A 41 -12.99 17.52 -16.64
C ALA A 41 -11.78 17.42 -17.59
N ASP A 42 -10.95 18.48 -17.68
CA ASP A 42 -9.75 18.53 -18.51
C ASP A 42 -8.73 17.41 -18.13
N PRO A 43 -8.49 16.41 -19.00
CA PRO A 43 -7.59 15.29 -18.70
C PRO A 43 -6.16 15.72 -18.41
N GLU A 44 -5.67 16.78 -19.06
CA GLU A 44 -4.31 17.29 -18.87
C GLU A 44 -4.13 17.92 -17.49
N THR A 45 -5.18 18.55 -16.97
CA THR A 45 -5.17 19.08 -15.59
C THR A 45 -5.02 17.94 -14.58
N TRP A 46 -5.77 16.83 -14.74
CA TRP A 46 -5.62 15.66 -13.88
C TRP A 46 -4.29 14.93 -14.09
N ARG A 47 -3.77 14.89 -15.33
CA ARG A 47 -2.43 14.34 -15.62
C ARG A 47 -1.35 15.12 -14.87
N ALA A 48 -1.40 16.45 -14.93
CA ALA A 48 -0.47 17.32 -14.21
C ALA A 48 -0.56 17.12 -12.69
N LEU A 49 -1.78 16.98 -12.15
CA LEU A 49 -1.99 16.69 -10.72
C LEU A 49 -1.42 15.33 -10.30
N CYS A 50 -1.62 14.29 -11.11
CA CYS A 50 -1.03 12.98 -10.87
C CYS A 50 0.50 13.05 -10.86
N LEU A 51 1.12 13.72 -11.84
CA LEU A 51 2.59 13.84 -11.93
C LEU A 51 3.17 14.73 -10.83
N ALA A 52 2.46 15.77 -10.41
CA ALA A 52 2.86 16.60 -9.29
C ALA A 52 2.82 15.83 -7.96
N ARG A 53 1.88 14.89 -7.81
CA ARG A 53 1.71 14.10 -6.60
C ARG A 53 2.51 12.81 -6.58
N TRP A 54 2.74 12.21 -7.75
CA TRP A 54 3.40 10.91 -7.95
C TRP A 54 4.26 10.95 -9.21
N PRO A 55 5.48 11.52 -9.14
CA PRO A 55 6.38 11.63 -10.29
C PRO A 55 6.72 10.28 -10.93
N SER A 56 6.74 9.19 -10.15
CA SER A 56 6.96 7.84 -10.66
C SER A 56 5.98 7.41 -11.76
N LEU A 57 4.76 7.96 -11.81
CA LEU A 57 3.78 7.70 -12.87
C LEU A 57 4.19 8.26 -14.24
N GLY A 58 5.12 9.22 -14.26
CA GLY A 58 5.66 9.84 -15.48
C GLY A 58 6.91 9.14 -16.01
N LEU A 59 7.50 8.22 -15.24
CA LEU A 59 8.67 7.45 -15.67
C LEU A 59 8.30 6.47 -16.78
N GLU A 60 9.24 6.26 -17.70
CA GLU A 60 9.08 5.30 -18.79
C GLU A 60 9.10 3.88 -18.24
N THR A 61 8.20 3.06 -18.75
CA THR A 61 8.20 1.62 -18.50
C THR A 61 8.87 0.88 -19.65
N SER A 62 9.06 -0.45 -19.57
CA SER A 62 9.80 -1.19 -20.61
C SER A 62 9.19 -1.13 -22.01
N LEU A 63 7.91 -0.74 -22.11
CA LEU A 63 7.18 -0.52 -23.35
C LEU A 63 7.28 0.93 -23.87
N GLU A 64 8.23 1.73 -23.39
CA GLU A 64 8.45 3.15 -23.74
C GLU A 64 7.20 4.03 -23.57
N ARG A 65 6.28 3.60 -22.70
CA ARG A 65 5.03 4.30 -22.41
C ARG A 65 4.93 4.49 -20.91
N ASN A 66 4.66 5.71 -20.45
CA ASN A 66 4.38 5.93 -19.03
C ASN A 66 2.97 5.45 -18.67
N VAL A 67 2.73 5.22 -17.38
CA VAL A 67 1.44 4.70 -16.86
C VAL A 67 0.26 5.54 -17.34
N LEU A 68 0.41 6.87 -17.31
CA LEU A 68 -0.61 7.82 -17.73
C LEU A 68 -0.79 7.90 -19.26
N GLY A 69 0.10 7.30 -20.04
CA GLY A 69 0.02 7.22 -21.51
C GLY A 69 -0.80 6.02 -21.99
N SER A 70 -1.18 5.11 -21.10
CA SER A 70 -2.04 3.97 -21.44
C SER A 70 -3.49 4.42 -21.67
N PRO A 71 -4.16 3.98 -22.75
CA PRO A 71 -5.56 4.35 -23.02
C PRO A 71 -6.54 3.80 -21.97
N ALA A 72 -6.17 2.73 -21.25
CA ALA A 72 -6.99 2.19 -20.17
C ALA A 72 -6.96 3.07 -18.91
N VAL A 73 -5.91 3.88 -18.73
CA VAL A 73 -5.65 4.65 -17.51
C VAL A 73 -6.11 6.08 -17.70
N SER A 74 -7.27 6.44 -17.14
CA SER A 74 -7.69 7.85 -17.08
C SER A 74 -7.04 8.55 -15.88
N PRO A 75 -6.34 9.69 -16.05
CA PRO A 75 -5.67 10.38 -14.94
C PRO A 75 -6.60 10.76 -13.79
N GLN A 76 -7.82 11.20 -14.10
CA GLN A 76 -8.82 11.55 -13.09
C GLN A 76 -9.23 10.35 -12.23
N ARG A 77 -9.51 9.20 -12.86
CA ARG A 77 -9.84 7.97 -12.12
C ARG A 77 -8.65 7.48 -11.32
N LEU A 78 -7.44 7.50 -11.89
CA LEU A 78 -6.23 7.09 -11.18
C LEU A 78 -6.02 7.94 -9.93
N PHE A 79 -6.22 9.26 -10.03
CA PHE A 79 -6.15 10.14 -8.87
C PHE A 79 -7.18 9.77 -7.81
N ALA A 80 -8.45 9.58 -8.20
CA ALA A 80 -9.52 9.19 -7.28
C ALA A 80 -9.30 7.79 -6.67
N ASP A 81 -8.66 6.89 -7.42
CA ASP A 81 -8.35 5.53 -7.00
C ASP A 81 -7.18 5.48 -6.00
N ALA A 82 -6.17 6.35 -6.15
CA ALA A 82 -4.98 6.39 -5.30
C ALA A 82 -5.04 7.43 -4.15
N PHE A 83 -6.00 8.36 -4.22
CA PHE A 83 -6.26 9.41 -3.23
C PHE A 83 -7.78 9.60 -3.14
N PRO A 84 -8.50 8.85 -2.28
CA PRO A 84 -8.15 8.42 -0.90
C PRO A 84 -7.71 6.95 -0.75
N PHE A 85 -7.27 6.55 0.44
CA PHE A 85 -6.94 5.17 0.83
C PHE A 85 -8.16 4.26 0.66
N PRO A 86 -7.92 2.97 0.33
CA PRO A 86 -8.98 1.98 0.24
C PRO A 86 -9.73 1.82 1.57
N SER A 87 -11.06 1.74 1.49
CA SER A 87 -11.90 1.37 2.63
C SER A 87 -11.87 -0.14 2.83
N THR A 88 -11.83 -0.58 4.09
CA THR A 88 -11.88 -2.00 4.47
C THR A 88 -13.30 -2.58 4.46
N SER A 89 -14.31 -1.84 4.02
CA SER A 89 -15.72 -2.29 4.02
C SER A 89 -16.03 -3.25 2.87
N THR A 90 -15.12 -4.17 2.57
CA THR A 90 -15.42 -5.31 1.72
C THR A 90 -15.69 -6.49 2.64
N SER A 91 -16.98 -6.74 2.87
CA SER A 91 -17.43 -8.05 3.31
C SER A 91 -16.83 -9.09 2.38
N THR A 92 -16.19 -10.10 2.94
CA THR A 92 -15.60 -11.26 2.24
C THR A 92 -16.65 -12.16 1.57
N ASP A 93 -17.85 -11.62 1.29
CA ASP A 93 -18.99 -12.30 0.65
C ASP A 93 -19.14 -11.91 -0.83
N ALA A 94 -18.16 -11.22 -1.42
CA ALA A 94 -18.05 -11.21 -2.87
C ALA A 94 -17.65 -12.63 -3.30
N ALA A 95 -18.68 -13.43 -3.59
CA ALA A 95 -18.59 -14.72 -4.22
C ALA A 95 -17.47 -14.69 -5.27
N ALA A 96 -16.64 -15.74 -5.28
CA ALA A 96 -15.62 -15.99 -6.27
C ALA A 96 -16.24 -15.98 -7.68
N ALA A 97 -16.41 -14.77 -8.22
CA ALA A 97 -16.61 -14.57 -9.63
C ALA A 97 -15.27 -14.91 -10.27
N ASP A 98 -15.34 -15.65 -11.37
CA ASP A 98 -14.24 -16.14 -12.18
C ASP A 98 -13.57 -14.94 -12.92
N GLN A 99 -13.08 -13.96 -12.15
CA GLN A 99 -12.38 -12.80 -12.65
C GLN A 99 -10.95 -13.22 -13.00
N CYS A 100 -10.54 -12.89 -14.23
CA CYS A 100 -9.20 -13.16 -14.71
C CYS A 100 -8.23 -12.23 -13.97
N LEU A 101 -7.44 -12.79 -13.05
CA LEU A 101 -6.44 -12.06 -12.29
C LEU A 101 -5.55 -11.21 -13.22
N PRO A 102 -5.09 -10.03 -12.77
CA PRO A 102 -4.17 -9.22 -13.54
C PRO A 102 -2.95 -10.06 -13.95
N GLY A 103 -2.60 -10.02 -15.24
CA GLY A 103 -1.43 -10.71 -15.78
C GLY A 103 -0.13 -9.91 -15.64
N GLU A 104 -0.27 -8.63 -15.30
CA GLU A 104 0.80 -7.68 -15.03
C GLU A 104 0.32 -6.65 -14.00
N LEU A 105 1.24 -6.15 -13.18
CA LEU A 105 1.03 -5.00 -12.30
C LEU A 105 2.15 -3.97 -12.51
N VAL A 106 1.81 -2.70 -12.40
CA VAL A 106 2.79 -1.60 -12.37
C VAL A 106 2.78 -0.96 -10.98
N SER A 107 3.92 -0.98 -10.29
CA SER A 107 4.12 -0.29 -9.02
C SER A 107 4.83 1.04 -9.24
N ALA A 108 4.14 2.13 -8.94
CA ALA A 108 4.65 3.50 -8.93
C ALA A 108 5.00 3.88 -7.48
N VAL A 109 6.29 4.06 -7.20
CA VAL A 109 6.86 4.20 -5.86
C VAL A 109 7.57 5.53 -5.74
N ASP A 110 7.13 6.36 -4.78
CA ASP A 110 7.73 7.65 -4.47
C ASP A 110 7.97 7.79 -2.96
N VAL A 111 9.21 8.07 -2.56
CA VAL A 111 9.60 8.35 -1.17
C VAL A 111 9.89 9.84 -1.04
N TYR A 112 9.24 10.49 -0.09
CA TYR A 112 9.34 11.91 0.18
C TYR A 112 9.99 12.15 1.54
N GLN A 113 10.71 13.26 1.65
CA GLN A 113 10.92 13.90 2.93
C GLN A 113 9.65 14.68 3.29
N ASN A 114 9.17 14.57 4.53
CA ASN A 114 7.99 15.30 4.98
C ASN A 114 8.08 16.80 4.65
N GLY A 115 7.05 17.34 4.00
CA GLY A 115 6.96 18.74 3.60
C GLY A 115 7.77 19.12 2.35
N ALA A 116 8.55 18.22 1.76
CA ALA A 116 9.28 18.49 0.53
C ALA A 116 8.37 18.36 -0.71
N PRO A 117 8.47 19.27 -1.69
CA PRO A 117 7.67 19.23 -2.91
C PRO A 117 8.15 18.19 -3.94
N ARG A 118 9.36 17.62 -3.75
CA ARG A 118 9.94 16.61 -4.64
C ARG A 118 10.30 15.36 -3.86
N PRO A 119 10.13 14.17 -4.45
CA PRO A 119 10.54 12.92 -3.82
C PRO A 119 12.06 12.82 -3.74
N LEU A 120 12.55 12.20 -2.68
CA LEU A 120 13.94 11.77 -2.53
C LEU A 120 14.25 10.59 -3.46
N PHE A 121 13.24 9.78 -3.75
CA PHE A 121 13.33 8.61 -4.60
C PHE A 121 12.02 8.39 -5.35
N SER A 122 12.12 8.10 -6.65
CA SER A 122 10.99 7.74 -7.51
C SER A 122 11.39 6.58 -8.40
N ARG A 123 10.52 5.56 -8.49
CA ARG A 123 10.71 4.43 -9.39
C ARG A 123 9.40 3.84 -9.85
N VAL A 124 9.41 3.29 -11.07
CA VAL A 124 8.37 2.43 -11.60
C VAL A 124 8.89 0.99 -11.70
N VAL A 125 8.07 0.02 -11.28
CA VAL A 125 8.39 -1.41 -11.32
C VAL A 125 7.27 -2.16 -12.03
N GLU A 126 7.59 -2.84 -13.12
CA GLU A 126 6.68 -3.75 -13.81
C GLU A 126 6.83 -5.16 -13.23
N THR A 127 5.72 -5.78 -12.85
CA THR A 127 5.70 -7.13 -12.25
C THR A 127 4.84 -8.03 -13.10
N SER A 128 5.44 -9.06 -13.71
CA SER A 128 4.68 -10.11 -14.40
C SER A 128 4.07 -11.08 -13.38
N THR A 129 2.75 -11.19 -13.39
CA THR A 129 1.99 -11.93 -12.37
C THR A 129 1.37 -13.22 -12.93
N SER A 130 1.54 -13.47 -14.23
CA SER A 130 0.97 -14.62 -14.93
C SER A 130 1.69 -15.94 -14.68
N SER A 131 2.91 -15.90 -14.14
CA SER A 131 3.71 -17.12 -13.93
C SER A 131 3.18 -17.94 -12.76
N SER A 132 3.16 -19.26 -12.90
CA SER A 132 2.79 -20.18 -11.81
C SER A 132 3.69 -20.04 -10.59
N TRP A 133 4.98 -19.72 -10.82
CA TRP A 133 5.92 -19.40 -9.75
C TRP A 133 5.46 -18.19 -8.94
N PHE A 134 5.12 -17.08 -9.59
CA PHE A 134 4.61 -15.89 -8.91
C PHE A 134 3.37 -16.22 -8.08
N LEU A 135 2.39 -16.89 -8.69
CA LEU A 135 1.11 -17.22 -8.06
C LEU A 135 1.28 -18.09 -6.81
N ALA A 136 2.22 -19.05 -6.82
CA ALA A 136 2.49 -19.93 -5.70
C ALA A 136 3.47 -19.36 -4.67
N SER A 137 4.35 -18.43 -5.06
CA SER A 137 5.36 -17.84 -4.19
C SER A 137 4.79 -16.76 -3.27
N PRO A 138 5.42 -16.49 -2.10
CA PRO A 138 5.14 -15.30 -1.32
C PRO A 138 5.19 -14.02 -2.16
N PHE A 139 4.16 -13.18 -2.06
CA PHE A 139 4.14 -11.91 -2.76
C PHE A 139 5.24 -10.99 -2.25
N ARG A 140 6.13 -10.58 -3.15
CA ARG A 140 7.15 -9.55 -2.90
C ARG A 140 7.38 -8.73 -4.17
N VAL A 141 7.47 -7.41 -4.01
CA VAL A 141 7.89 -6.49 -5.06
C VAL A 141 9.01 -5.62 -4.53
N ASP A 142 10.17 -5.69 -5.17
CA ASP A 142 11.35 -4.92 -4.79
C ASP A 142 11.50 -3.72 -5.74
N ALA A 143 11.26 -2.52 -5.21
CA ALA A 143 11.50 -1.27 -5.93
C ALA A 143 12.94 -0.81 -5.80
N VAL A 144 13.71 -1.24 -4.81
CA VAL A 144 15.16 -1.04 -4.77
C VAL A 144 15.77 -2.22 -4.08
N GLU A 145 16.76 -2.83 -4.74
CA GLU A 145 17.73 -3.70 -4.10
C GLU A 145 19.11 -3.16 -4.49
N CYS A 146 19.62 -2.22 -3.70
CA CYS A 146 20.84 -1.48 -4.06
C CYS A 146 22.08 -2.28 -3.67
N LYS A 147 22.89 -2.65 -4.67
CA LYS A 147 24.31 -2.90 -4.45
C LYS A 147 25.08 -1.60 -4.20
N ASP A 148 24.61 -0.48 -4.77
CA ASP A 148 25.16 0.87 -4.61
C ASP A 148 24.08 1.85 -4.09
N PRO A 149 24.16 2.35 -2.84
CA PRO A 149 23.09 3.13 -2.20
C PRO A 149 22.81 4.46 -2.88
N ALA A 150 21.52 4.80 -3.05
CA ALA A 150 21.13 6.17 -3.37
C ALA A 150 21.39 7.08 -2.17
N ARG A 151 22.36 7.99 -2.28
CA ARG A 151 22.67 8.98 -1.24
C ARG A 151 21.53 10.00 -1.14
N MET A 152 20.83 10.01 -0.01
CA MET A 152 19.68 10.88 0.25
C MET A 152 20.03 11.96 1.27
N ALA A 153 20.75 12.98 0.82
CA ALA A 153 20.98 14.24 1.55
C ALA A 153 21.62 14.14 2.96
N SER A 154 21.99 15.31 3.50
CA SER A 154 22.52 15.45 4.87
C SER A 154 21.43 15.13 5.90
N ALA A 155 21.75 14.35 6.94
CA ALA A 155 20.87 13.80 7.99
C ALA A 155 20.24 14.84 8.93
N SER A 156 19.65 15.90 8.37
CA SER A 156 18.93 16.94 9.10
C SER A 156 17.51 16.53 9.52
N PHE A 157 17.04 15.35 9.12
CA PHE A 157 15.69 14.86 9.38
C PHE A 157 15.70 13.42 9.90
N SER A 158 14.73 13.08 10.75
CA SER A 158 14.55 11.72 11.26
C SER A 158 14.01 10.80 10.16
N PRO A 159 14.44 9.52 10.05
CA PRO A 159 13.84 8.55 9.13
C PRO A 159 12.32 8.37 9.32
N SER A 160 11.80 8.67 10.52
CA SER A 160 10.36 8.66 10.80
C SER A 160 9.57 9.77 10.08
N GLU A 161 10.27 10.78 9.57
CA GLU A 161 9.70 11.87 8.77
C GLU A 161 9.64 11.54 7.27
N LEU A 162 10.02 10.33 6.88
CA LEU A 162 9.79 9.88 5.52
C LEU A 162 8.28 9.66 5.29
N GLU A 163 7.81 10.05 4.11
CA GLU A 163 6.51 9.67 3.59
C GLU A 163 6.68 8.78 2.35
N LEU A 164 5.81 7.79 2.18
CA LEU A 164 5.85 6.85 1.05
C LEU A 164 4.54 6.89 0.29
N SER A 165 4.60 6.91 -1.03
CA SER A 165 3.46 6.52 -1.86
C SER A 165 3.82 5.29 -2.67
N TRP A 166 3.07 4.21 -2.45
CA TRP A 166 3.14 2.99 -3.25
C TRP A 166 1.80 2.77 -3.95
N ILE A 167 1.73 3.11 -5.24
CA ILE A 167 0.54 2.92 -6.05
C ILE A 167 0.73 1.69 -6.91
N VAL A 168 -0.16 0.72 -6.76
CA VAL A 168 -0.26 -0.43 -7.65
C VAL A 168 -1.32 -0.11 -8.69
N VAL A 169 -0.98 -0.27 -9.96
CA VAL A 169 -1.86 -0.06 -11.11
C VAL A 169 -2.01 -1.37 -11.87
N ASP A 170 -3.23 -1.75 -12.17
CA ASP A 170 -3.51 -2.77 -13.19
C ASP A 170 -3.61 -2.07 -14.55
N PRO A 171 -2.63 -2.25 -15.45
CA PRO A 171 -2.62 -1.57 -16.75
C PRO A 171 -3.77 -2.02 -17.67
N ARG A 172 -4.37 -3.20 -17.42
CA ARG A 172 -5.49 -3.72 -18.22
C ARG A 172 -6.80 -3.01 -17.87
N SER A 173 -7.15 -2.97 -16.58
CA SER A 173 -8.39 -2.33 -16.12
C SER A 173 -8.25 -0.81 -15.96
N GLY A 174 -7.01 -0.32 -15.88
CA GLY A 174 -6.71 1.08 -15.57
C GLY A 174 -7.06 1.46 -14.13
N ARG A 175 -7.29 0.47 -13.27
CA ARG A 175 -7.57 0.68 -11.84
C ARG A 175 -6.28 0.79 -11.06
N ALA A 176 -6.34 1.53 -9.97
CA ALA A 176 -5.21 1.71 -9.09
C ALA A 176 -5.61 1.58 -7.62
N VAL A 177 -4.63 1.31 -6.77
CA VAL A 177 -4.79 1.34 -5.32
C VAL A 177 -3.48 1.79 -4.67
N ASN A 178 -3.58 2.66 -3.67
CA ASN A 178 -2.43 3.00 -2.83
C ASN A 178 -2.33 2.01 -1.67
N VAL A 179 -1.23 1.25 -1.64
CA VAL A 179 -0.96 0.19 -0.64
C VAL A 179 0.02 0.63 0.45
N SER A 180 0.22 1.94 0.59
CA SER A 180 1.04 2.54 1.64
C SER A 180 0.20 3.45 2.54
N SER A 181 0.53 3.54 3.83
CA SER A 181 -0.13 4.43 4.79
C SER A 181 0.25 5.90 4.64
N ARG A 182 1.06 6.27 3.65
CA ARG A 182 1.77 7.55 3.49
C ARG A 182 2.78 7.87 4.58
N ARG A 183 2.41 7.72 5.85
CA ARG A 183 3.30 7.92 7.00
C ARG A 183 3.72 6.59 7.62
N ALA A 184 4.88 6.60 8.26
CA ALA A 184 5.38 5.44 8.95
C ALA A 184 4.37 4.98 10.02
N VAL A 185 4.03 3.69 10.00
CA VAL A 185 3.25 3.04 11.06
C VAL A 185 4.16 2.47 12.15
N ALA A 186 5.41 2.15 11.80
CA ALA A 186 6.45 1.72 12.71
C ALA A 186 7.83 2.12 12.17
N VAL A 187 8.77 2.35 13.09
CA VAL A 187 10.18 2.57 12.79
C VAL A 187 10.97 1.67 13.72
N ASP A 188 11.75 0.78 13.13
CA ASP A 188 12.53 -0.21 13.84
C ASP A 188 14.00 -0.11 13.45
N ARG A 189 14.87 -0.72 14.24
CA ARG A 189 16.30 -0.84 13.91
C ARG A 189 16.65 -2.30 13.70
N HIS A 190 17.26 -2.58 12.56
CA HIS A 190 17.74 -3.90 12.25
C HIS A 190 18.86 -4.27 13.24
N TRP A 191 18.69 -5.39 13.96
CA TRP A 191 19.49 -5.68 15.14
C TRP A 191 20.99 -5.93 14.86
N TYR A 192 21.36 -6.54 13.72
CA TYR A 192 22.76 -6.76 13.34
C TYR A 192 23.36 -5.72 12.38
N THR A 193 22.61 -5.23 11.38
CA THR A 193 23.14 -4.21 10.46
C THR A 193 23.11 -2.81 11.08
N GLY A 194 22.26 -2.58 12.07
CA GLY A 194 22.02 -1.26 12.63
C GLY A 194 21.25 -0.32 11.70
N GLU A 195 20.74 -0.82 10.56
CA GLU A 195 19.93 -0.04 9.61
C GLU A 195 18.56 0.31 10.20
N THR A 196 18.01 1.43 9.78
CA THR A 196 16.67 1.85 10.17
C THR A 196 15.64 1.30 9.18
N LEU A 197 14.63 0.62 9.69
CA LEU A 197 13.52 0.06 8.91
C LEU A 197 12.29 0.93 9.15
N VAL A 198 11.86 1.65 8.13
CA VAL A 198 10.66 2.49 8.17
C VAL A 198 9.52 1.73 7.48
N ARG A 199 8.46 1.40 8.23
CA ARG A 199 7.35 0.58 7.76
C ARG A 199 6.12 1.42 7.48
N TYR A 200 5.48 1.13 6.35
CA TYR A 200 4.21 1.70 5.92
C TYR A 200 3.26 0.56 5.64
N ALA A 201 2.02 0.63 6.12
CA ALA A 201 1.13 -0.50 5.95
C ALA A 201 -0.34 -0.12 5.80
N VAL A 202 -1.04 -0.90 4.98
CA VAL A 202 -2.50 -0.91 4.90
C VAL A 202 -3.01 -2.32 5.14
N VAL A 203 -4.19 -2.44 5.72
CA VAL A 203 -4.85 -3.74 5.93
C VAL A 203 -5.97 -3.88 4.90
N LEU A 204 -5.88 -4.89 4.04
CA LEU A 204 -6.82 -5.19 2.96
C LEU A 204 -7.28 -6.64 3.09
N GLY A 205 -8.59 -6.87 3.14
CA GLY A 205 -9.17 -8.22 3.21
C GLY A 205 -8.63 -9.08 4.37
N GLY A 206 -8.29 -8.46 5.51
CA GLY A 206 -7.72 -9.17 6.67
C GLY A 206 -6.22 -9.48 6.58
N SER A 207 -5.54 -9.02 5.52
CA SER A 207 -4.10 -9.15 5.34
C SER A 207 -3.42 -7.78 5.38
N LYS A 208 -2.18 -7.75 5.85
CA LYS A 208 -1.34 -6.55 5.94
C LYS A 208 -0.43 -6.47 4.71
N PHE A 209 -0.65 -5.45 3.89
CA PHE A 209 0.33 -5.01 2.90
C PHE A 209 1.32 -4.10 3.62
N GLU A 210 2.60 -4.48 3.63
CA GLU A 210 3.67 -3.74 4.30
C GLU A 210 4.75 -3.37 3.31
N ALA A 211 4.92 -2.06 3.10
CA ALA A 211 6.08 -1.51 2.42
C ALA A 211 7.15 -1.15 3.46
N THR A 212 8.37 -1.62 3.24
CA THR A 212 9.53 -1.36 4.10
C THR A 212 10.55 -0.55 3.33
N VAL A 213 10.99 0.54 3.95
CA VAL A 213 12.08 1.38 3.48
C VAL A 213 13.26 1.18 4.43
N THR A 214 14.35 0.61 3.92
CA THR A 214 15.58 0.39 4.68
C THR A 214 16.54 1.54 4.43
N CYS A 215 16.93 2.22 5.50
CA CYS A 215 17.87 3.33 5.48
C CYS A 215 19.13 3.01 6.29
N SER A 216 20.30 3.35 5.75
CA SER A 216 21.55 3.38 6.49
C SER A 216 22.04 4.81 6.68
N GLU A 217 22.67 5.10 7.81
CA GLU A 217 23.32 6.39 8.05
C GLU A 217 24.83 6.22 7.84
N GLU A 218 25.38 6.87 6.81
CA GLU A 218 26.81 6.84 6.49
C GLU A 218 27.34 8.27 6.41
N ALA A 219 28.38 8.58 7.19
CA ALA A 219 29.04 9.90 7.20
C ALA A 219 28.08 11.09 7.42
N GLY A 220 27.02 10.91 8.22
CA GLY A 220 26.00 11.94 8.46
C GLY A 220 25.03 12.17 7.30
N CYS A 221 24.98 11.25 6.33
CA CYS A 221 24.01 11.23 5.24
C CYS A 221 23.11 9.99 5.36
N LEU A 222 21.80 10.19 5.17
CA LEU A 222 20.86 9.08 5.08
C LEU A 222 20.99 8.46 3.68
N SER A 223 21.02 7.13 3.58
CA SER A 223 21.07 6.42 2.30
C SER A 223 20.00 5.36 2.23
N LEU A 224 19.32 5.30 1.09
CA LEU A 224 18.28 4.30 0.80
C LEU A 224 18.95 3.01 0.32
N ARG A 225 18.65 1.89 0.98
CA ARG A 225 19.22 0.57 0.66
C ARG A 225 18.22 -0.34 -0.02
N GLU A 226 17.02 -0.41 0.54
CA GLU A 226 15.97 -1.29 0.06
C GLU A 226 14.63 -0.57 0.16
N VAL A 227 13.79 -0.79 -0.85
CA VAL A 227 12.38 -0.41 -0.82
C VAL A 227 11.60 -1.60 -1.35
N SER A 228 10.87 -2.27 -0.48
CA SER A 228 10.17 -3.52 -0.81
C SER A 228 8.75 -3.53 -0.27
N LEU A 229 7.86 -4.27 -0.94
CA LEU A 229 6.48 -4.48 -0.55
C LEU A 229 6.25 -5.99 -0.37
N SER A 230 5.63 -6.38 0.74
CA SER A 230 5.23 -7.75 1.02
C SER A 230 3.83 -7.82 1.63
N VAL A 231 3.24 -9.01 1.66
CA VAL A 231 1.90 -9.24 2.21
C VAL A 231 1.93 -10.37 3.24
N GLU A 232 1.39 -10.08 4.41
CA GLU A 232 1.21 -11.05 5.50
C GLU A 232 -0.26 -11.23 5.84
N ASP A 233 -0.67 -12.46 6.14
CA ASP A 233 -2.00 -12.74 6.66
C ASP A 233 -2.12 -12.42 8.16
N ALA A 234 -3.34 -12.64 8.69
CA ALA A 234 -3.69 -12.43 10.08
C ALA A 234 -2.90 -13.26 11.11
N ASP A 235 -2.25 -14.35 10.67
CA ASP A 235 -1.39 -15.22 11.47
C ASP A 235 0.10 -14.85 11.32
N GLY A 236 0.43 -14.04 10.32
CA GLY A 236 1.77 -13.60 9.98
C GLY A 236 2.50 -14.52 9.01
N ALA A 237 1.78 -15.41 8.33
CA ALA A 237 2.34 -16.13 7.20
C ALA A 237 2.34 -15.22 5.97
N ALA A 238 3.32 -15.42 5.09
CA ALA A 238 3.36 -14.68 3.83
C ALA A 238 2.22 -15.14 2.92
N VAL A 239 1.52 -14.19 2.31
CA VAL A 239 0.43 -14.48 1.36
C VAL A 239 1.03 -14.76 -0.01
N SER A 240 0.51 -15.75 -0.71
CA SER A 240 0.96 -16.07 -2.07
C SER A 240 0.68 -14.95 -3.07
N GLY A 241 1.34 -14.96 -4.22
CA GLY A 241 1.07 -14.02 -5.31
C GLY A 241 -0.40 -14.06 -5.73
N GLU A 242 -0.99 -15.25 -5.87
CA GLU A 242 -2.40 -15.42 -6.21
C GLU A 242 -3.34 -14.81 -5.17
N GLY A 243 -3.10 -15.09 -3.88
CA GLY A 243 -3.88 -14.52 -2.79
C GLY A 243 -3.77 -12.99 -2.74
N SER A 244 -2.57 -12.47 -2.97
CA SER A 244 -2.31 -11.03 -2.96
C SER A 244 -2.95 -10.31 -4.15
N LEU A 245 -2.99 -10.93 -5.34
CA LEU A 245 -3.69 -10.39 -6.50
C LEU A 245 -5.19 -10.25 -6.26
N ARG A 246 -5.84 -11.25 -5.65
CA ARG A 246 -7.26 -11.18 -5.29
C ARG A 246 -7.55 -10.04 -4.31
N LEU A 247 -6.65 -9.84 -3.33
CA LEU A 247 -6.77 -8.74 -2.38
C LEU A 247 -6.59 -7.38 -3.05
N LEU A 248 -5.65 -7.26 -4.00
CA LEU A 248 -5.42 -6.05 -4.78
C LEU A 248 -6.61 -5.74 -5.69
N GLU A 249 -7.14 -6.73 -6.41
CA GLU A 249 -8.31 -6.60 -7.27
C GLU A 249 -9.54 -6.15 -6.48
N ALA A 250 -9.84 -6.83 -5.37
CA ALA A 250 -10.94 -6.45 -4.47
C ALA A 250 -10.73 -5.03 -3.89
N ALA A 251 -9.49 -4.65 -3.56
CA ALA A 251 -9.19 -3.31 -3.08
C ALA A 251 -9.30 -2.26 -4.19
N MET A 252 -8.88 -2.57 -5.41
CA MET A 252 -9.05 -1.71 -6.58
C MET A 252 -10.54 -1.46 -6.83
N GLU A 253 -11.38 -2.49 -6.79
CA GLU A 253 -12.84 -2.37 -6.99
C GLU A 253 -13.60 -1.79 -5.79
N GLY A 254 -13.04 -1.91 -4.59
CA GLY A 254 -13.68 -1.49 -3.35
C GLY A 254 -13.90 0.02 -3.20
N PRO A 255 -14.77 0.44 -2.27
CA PRO A 255 -15.00 1.85 -1.99
C PRO A 255 -13.73 2.52 -1.43
N ARG A 256 -13.65 3.85 -1.61
CA ARG A 256 -12.58 4.67 -1.02
C ARG A 256 -13.02 5.29 0.31
N SER A 257 -12.06 5.60 1.17
CA SER A 257 -12.33 6.26 2.45
C SER A 257 -12.77 7.72 2.23
N LYS A 258 -13.47 8.31 3.20
CA LYS A 258 -13.74 9.76 3.17
C LYS A 258 -12.42 10.46 3.45
N GLY A 259 -11.81 11.04 2.41
CA GLY A 259 -10.47 11.60 2.50
C GLY A 259 -10.31 12.69 3.57
N GLY A 260 -9.08 12.93 4.01
CA GLY A 260 -8.72 14.00 4.94
C GLY A 260 -7.65 13.62 5.97
N ASP A 261 -7.37 14.48 6.95
CA ASP A 261 -6.34 14.20 7.96
C ASP A 261 -6.67 12.97 8.82
N LYS A 262 -7.96 12.70 9.04
CA LYS A 262 -8.44 11.52 9.77
C LYS A 262 -8.05 10.20 9.10
N GLU A 263 -7.88 10.21 7.78
CA GLU A 263 -7.49 9.06 6.96
C GLU A 263 -6.12 8.51 7.37
N ARG A 264 -5.19 9.40 7.77
CA ARG A 264 -3.84 9.04 8.22
C ARG A 264 -3.87 8.31 9.56
N GLU A 265 -4.64 8.85 10.51
CA GLU A 265 -4.84 8.25 11.82
C GLU A 265 -5.59 6.92 11.72
N GLU A 266 -6.53 6.80 10.77
CA GLU A 266 -7.23 5.55 10.51
C GLU A 266 -6.31 4.44 10.03
N ALA A 267 -5.38 4.72 9.11
CA ALA A 267 -4.43 3.71 8.62
C ALA A 267 -3.55 3.18 9.77
N LYS A 268 -3.02 4.08 10.59
CA LYS A 268 -2.22 3.71 11.77
C LYS A 268 -3.04 2.92 12.80
N ARG A 269 -4.27 3.36 13.11
CA ARG A 269 -5.18 2.65 14.02
C ARG A 269 -5.48 1.23 13.52
N ARG A 270 -5.77 1.05 12.23
CA ARG A 270 -6.03 -0.27 11.64
C ARG A 270 -4.81 -1.18 11.73
N TYR A 271 -3.62 -0.64 11.50
CA TYR A 271 -2.37 -1.38 11.68
C TYR A 271 -2.19 -1.83 13.15
N GLU A 272 -2.38 -0.94 14.11
CA GLU A 272 -2.25 -1.26 15.54
C GLU A 272 -3.28 -2.31 15.99
N GLU A 273 -4.53 -2.22 15.51
CA GLU A 273 -5.57 -3.22 15.75
C GLU A 273 -5.19 -4.58 15.16
N PHE A 274 -4.63 -4.60 13.95
CA PHE A 274 -4.15 -5.82 13.30
C PHE A 274 -3.01 -6.45 14.08
N VAL A 275 -1.99 -5.68 14.49
CA VAL A 275 -0.85 -6.16 15.27
C VAL A 275 -1.30 -6.68 16.64
N ARG A 276 -2.21 -5.97 17.32
CA ARG A 276 -2.78 -6.41 18.61
C ARG A 276 -3.55 -7.72 18.45
N SER A 277 -4.36 -7.85 17.42
CA SER A 277 -5.11 -9.07 17.12
C SER A 277 -4.20 -10.24 16.80
N LYS A 278 -3.15 -10.01 16.00
CA LYS A 278 -2.10 -10.99 15.68
C LYS A 278 -1.41 -11.50 16.95
N ARG A 279 -1.05 -10.60 17.87
CA ARG A 279 -0.47 -10.97 19.17
C ARG A 279 -1.44 -11.83 20.00
N GLY A 280 -2.71 -11.44 20.10
CA GLY A 280 -3.72 -12.20 20.83
C GLY A 280 -3.93 -13.62 20.26
N ARG A 281 -3.91 -13.77 18.93
CA ARG A 281 -3.99 -15.09 18.28
C ARG A 281 -2.77 -15.96 18.57
N LYS A 282 -1.56 -15.40 18.50
CA LYS A 282 -0.32 -16.11 18.84
C LYS A 282 -0.32 -16.60 20.29
N GLU A 283 -0.72 -15.74 21.23
CA GLU A 283 -0.84 -16.12 22.65
C GLU A 283 -1.89 -17.23 22.86
N SER A 284 -3.03 -17.15 22.16
CA SER A 284 -4.08 -18.19 22.22
C SER A 284 -3.61 -19.52 21.63
N LYS A 285 -2.86 -19.49 20.53
CA LYS A 285 -2.28 -20.68 19.89
C LYS A 285 -1.25 -21.35 20.80
N ALA A 286 -0.35 -20.57 21.41
CA ALA A 286 0.63 -21.07 22.37
C ALA A 286 -0.05 -21.73 23.59
N ARG A 287 -1.12 -21.12 24.12
CA ARG A 287 -1.91 -21.73 25.22
C ARG A 287 -2.55 -23.05 24.81
N ARG A 288 -3.06 -23.15 23.58
CA ARG A 288 -3.63 -24.39 23.05
C ARG A 288 -2.56 -25.47 22.87
N GLU A 289 -1.39 -25.11 22.37
CA GLU A 289 -0.27 -26.05 22.22
C GLU A 289 0.17 -26.60 23.59
N VAL A 290 0.31 -25.74 24.61
CA VAL A 290 0.61 -26.18 25.98
C VAL A 290 -0.47 -27.13 26.52
N LEU A 291 -1.75 -26.85 26.25
CA LEU A 291 -2.84 -27.73 26.66
C LEU A 291 -2.78 -29.10 25.97
N VAL A 292 -2.48 -29.13 24.67
CA VAL A 292 -2.35 -30.37 23.91
C VAL A 292 -1.16 -31.18 24.44
N ASP A 293 -0.01 -30.54 24.68
CA ASP A 293 1.20 -31.19 25.20
C ASP A 293 0.95 -31.83 26.58
N LEU A 294 0.24 -31.10 27.46
CA LEU A 294 -0.16 -31.63 28.76
C LEU A 294 -1.05 -32.87 28.62
N CYS A 295 -2.09 -32.82 27.78
CA CYS A 295 -2.96 -33.97 27.54
C CYS A 295 -2.20 -35.16 26.97
N CYS A 296 -1.31 -34.94 25.99
CA CYS A 296 -0.44 -35.98 25.43
C CYS A 296 0.44 -36.62 26.51
N SER A 297 1.08 -35.81 27.36
CA SER A 297 1.93 -36.33 28.46
C SER A 297 1.14 -37.20 29.45
N VAL A 298 -0.10 -36.82 29.78
CA VAL A 298 -0.98 -37.58 30.68
C VAL A 298 -1.40 -38.91 30.03
N VAL A 299 -1.82 -38.90 28.76
CA VAL A 299 -2.19 -40.13 28.03
C VAL A 299 -1.00 -41.08 27.94
N SER A 300 0.19 -40.57 27.61
CA SER A 300 1.41 -41.37 27.57
C SER A 300 1.76 -41.98 28.94
N ALA A 301 1.64 -41.20 30.03
CA ALA A 301 1.89 -41.70 31.39
C ALA A 301 0.90 -42.82 31.78
N VAL A 302 -0.39 -42.65 31.49
CA VAL A 302 -1.42 -43.68 31.75
C VAL A 302 -1.14 -44.96 30.94
N ALA A 303 -0.77 -44.82 29.67
CA ALA A 303 -0.40 -45.97 28.83
C ALA A 303 0.80 -46.73 29.41
N VAL A 304 1.86 -46.03 29.83
CA VAL A 304 3.03 -46.67 30.46
C VAL A 304 2.65 -47.37 31.78
N LEU A 305 1.87 -46.72 32.64
CA LEU A 305 1.43 -47.31 33.91
C LEU A 305 0.57 -48.56 33.70
N SER A 306 -0.35 -48.52 32.73
CA SER A 306 -1.18 -49.68 32.37
C SER A 306 -0.35 -50.84 31.83
N PHE A 307 0.67 -50.57 31.01
CA PHE A 307 1.59 -51.57 30.52
C PHE A 307 2.38 -52.22 31.66
N LEU A 308 2.96 -51.41 32.56
CA LEU A 308 3.68 -51.92 33.74
C LEU A 308 2.78 -52.78 34.64
N ALA A 309 1.55 -52.33 34.91
CA ALA A 309 0.58 -53.11 35.68
C ALA A 309 0.29 -54.47 35.00
N SER A 310 0.12 -54.49 33.68
CA SER A 310 -0.14 -55.73 32.92
C SER A 310 1.03 -56.72 32.92
N VAL A 311 2.27 -56.24 33.09
CA VAL A 311 3.48 -57.08 33.18
C VAL A 311 3.68 -57.60 34.61
N VAL A 312 3.42 -56.79 35.64
CA VAL A 312 3.61 -57.17 37.05
C VAL A 312 2.49 -58.08 37.57
N LEU A 313 1.27 -57.96 37.04
CA LEU A 313 0.11 -58.78 37.43
C LEU A 313 -0.01 -60.10 36.62
N ARG A 314 0.97 -60.42 35.77
CA ARG A 314 1.12 -61.71 35.08
C ARG A 314 2.18 -62.55 35.77
#